data_AF-A0A534CXY6-F1
#
_entry.id   AF-A0A534CXY6-F1
#
_cell.length_a   1.000
_cell.length_b   1.000
_cell.length_c   1.000
_cell.angle_alpha   90.00
_cell.angle_beta   90.00
_cell.angle_gamma   90.00
#
_symmetry.space_group_name_H-M   'P 1'
#
loop_
_entity.id
_entity.type
_entity.pdbx_description
1 polymer ?
#
loop_
_entity_poly.entity_id
_entity_poly.type
_entity_poly.pdbx_seq_one_letter_code
_entity_poly.pdbx_strand_id
1 'polypeptide(L)'
;MKFLRLLRHLATTRWSTRRHFTPQVRQAIGQAVQECESRHEGEIRFVVETALDLPELWHDLPPRQRALQLFGLLGVWDTEHN
;
A
#
# COMPACT_ATOMS: atom_id res chain seq x y z
N MET A 1 -24.60 16.76 -6.30
CA MET A 1 -23.52 16.98 -5.30
C MET A 1 -22.64 15.77 -4.95
N LYS A 2 -22.92 14.54 -5.41
CA LYS A 2 -22.03 13.37 -5.17
C LYS A 2 -20.90 13.21 -6.21
N PHE A 3 -21.12 13.61 -7.46
CA PHE A 3 -20.18 13.39 -8.57
C PHE A 3 -18.89 14.23 -8.49
N LEU A 4 -19.00 15.52 -8.16
CA LEU A 4 -17.85 16.41 -7.93
C LEU A 4 -16.98 15.95 -6.75
N ARG A 5 -17.60 15.41 -5.70
CA ARG A 5 -16.90 14.86 -4.54
C ARG A 5 -16.15 13.58 -4.94
N LEU A 6 -16.77 12.72 -5.74
CA LEU A 6 -16.16 11.51 -6.27
C LEU A 6 -14.98 11.81 -7.20
N LEU A 7 -15.13 12.75 -8.13
CA LEU A 7 -14.05 13.18 -9.03
C LEU A 7 -12.88 13.80 -8.26
N ARG A 8 -13.15 14.63 -7.25
CA ARG A 8 -12.10 15.20 -6.38
C ARG A 8 -11.36 14.10 -5.62
N HIS A 9 -12.06 13.08 -5.12
CA HIS A 9 -11.41 11.94 -4.47
C HIS A 9 -10.61 11.12 -5.49
N LEU A 10 -11.13 10.77 -6.65
CA LEU A 10 -10.38 9.98 -7.65
C LEU A 10 -9.13 10.72 -8.16
N ALA A 11 -9.23 12.02 -8.41
CA ALA A 11 -8.12 12.83 -8.90
C ALA A 11 -7.07 13.13 -7.82
N THR A 12 -7.51 13.47 -6.60
CA THR A 12 -6.58 13.82 -5.50
C THR A 12 -5.79 12.61 -5.04
N THR A 13 -6.43 11.44 -4.94
CA THR A 13 -5.84 10.32 -4.22
C THR A 13 -4.85 9.51 -5.09
N ARG A 14 -5.09 9.32 -6.40
CA ARG A 14 -4.10 8.65 -7.27
C ARG A 14 -2.93 9.55 -7.68
N TRP A 15 -3.17 10.85 -7.86
CA TRP A 15 -2.12 11.79 -8.26
C TRP A 15 -1.22 12.17 -7.07
N SER A 16 -1.79 12.37 -5.87
CA SER A 16 -1.03 12.66 -4.66
C SER A 16 0.00 11.56 -4.34
N THR A 17 -0.36 10.30 -4.52
CA THR A 17 0.54 9.15 -4.28
C THR A 17 1.71 9.13 -5.21
N ARG A 18 1.47 9.32 -6.50
CA ARG A 18 2.54 9.37 -7.49
C ARG A 18 3.46 10.57 -7.25
N ARG A 19 2.93 11.65 -6.67
CA ARG A 19 3.70 12.83 -6.28
C ARG A 19 4.53 12.60 -5.02
N HIS A 20 4.02 11.91 -4.01
CA HIS A 20 4.73 11.65 -2.76
C HIS A 20 5.69 10.46 -2.86
N PHE A 21 5.33 9.41 -3.60
CA PHE A 21 6.13 8.23 -3.88
C PHE A 21 6.77 8.34 -5.27
N THR A 22 7.66 9.33 -5.42
CA THR A 22 8.45 9.49 -6.63
C THR A 22 9.33 8.25 -6.89
N PRO A 23 9.88 8.06 -8.10
CA PRO A 23 10.82 6.97 -8.36
C PRO A 23 11.97 6.89 -7.35
N GLN A 24 12.50 8.04 -6.92
CA GLN A 24 13.58 8.13 -5.94
C GLN A 24 13.14 7.62 -4.57
N VAL A 25 11.94 8.00 -4.11
CA VAL A 25 11.38 7.52 -2.83
C VAL A 25 11.14 6.01 -2.89
N ARG A 26 10.59 5.49 -3.99
CA ARG A 26 10.38 4.04 -4.16
C ARG A 26 11.69 3.27 -4.15
N GLN A 27 12.74 3.81 -4.78
CA GLN A 27 14.07 3.22 -4.75
C GLN A 27 14.67 3.22 -3.34
N ALA A 28 14.57 4.35 -2.63
CA ALA A 28 15.07 4.45 -1.26
C ALA A 28 14.38 3.45 -0.30
N ILE A 29 13.07 3.28 -0.44
CA ILE A 29 12.31 2.27 0.31
C ILE A 29 12.80 0.86 -0.04
N GLY A 30 12.97 0.55 -1.33
CA GLY A 30 13.47 -0.75 -1.77
C GLY A 30 14.87 -1.06 -1.22
N GLN A 31 15.77 -0.08 -1.22
CA GLN A 31 17.11 -0.23 -0.64
C GLN A 31 17.07 -0.47 0.87
N ALA A 32 16.21 0.25 1.60
CA ALA A 32 16.06 0.06 3.04
C ALA A 32 15.49 -1.32 3.37
N VAL A 33 14.53 -1.81 2.57
CA VAL A 33 14.01 -3.18 2.69
C VAL A 33 15.13 -4.19 2.46
N GLN A 34 15.87 -4.07 1.36
CA GLN A 34 16.96 -4.99 1.03
C GLN A 34 18.06 -5.00 2.10
N GLU A 35 18.38 -3.85 2.70
CA GLU A 35 19.34 -3.78 3.80
C GLU A 35 18.82 -4.50 5.05
N CYS A 36 17.53 -4.38 5.38
CA CYS A 36 16.93 -5.10 6.51
C CYS A 36 16.95 -6.62 6.26
N GLU A 37 16.50 -7.05 5.09
CA GLU A 37 16.46 -8.47 4.69
C GLU A 37 17.86 -9.08 4.57
N SER A 38 18.91 -8.28 4.34
CA SER A 38 20.29 -8.78 4.41
C SER A 38 20.71 -9.25 5.81
N ARG A 39 19.98 -8.84 6.85
CA ARG A 39 20.27 -9.14 8.26
C ARG A 39 19.36 -10.23 8.83
N HIS A 40 18.30 -10.63 8.13
CA HIS A 40 17.34 -11.63 8.59
C HIS A 40 16.58 -12.30 7.44
N GLU A 41 16.09 -13.52 7.64
CA GLU A 41 15.35 -14.28 6.62
C GLU A 41 13.90 -13.81 6.39
N GLY A 42 13.40 -12.84 7.17
CA GLY A 42 12.05 -12.30 6.99
C GLY A 42 11.93 -11.42 5.74
N GLU A 43 10.82 -11.53 5.02
CA GLU A 43 10.47 -10.67 3.89
C GLU A 43 9.63 -9.45 4.31
N ILE A 44 9.87 -8.29 3.71
CA ILE A 44 9.15 -7.04 3.95
C ILE A 44 8.47 -6.57 2.66
N ARG A 45 7.15 -6.36 2.71
CA ARG A 45 6.40 -5.75 1.59
C ARG A 45 5.80 -4.41 1.97
N PHE A 46 6.16 -3.38 1.22
CA PHE A 46 5.65 -2.02 1.39
C PHE A 46 4.54 -1.73 0.38
N VAL A 47 3.31 -1.55 0.87
CA VAL A 47 2.12 -1.34 0.04
C VAL A 47 1.53 0.04 0.33
N VAL A 48 1.23 0.79 -0.74
CA VAL A 48 0.61 2.10 -0.65
C VAL A 48 -0.74 2.07 -1.37
N GLU A 49 -1.82 2.22 -0.62
CA GLU A 49 -3.18 2.36 -1.15
C GLU A 49 -3.70 3.77 -0.89
N THR A 50 -4.17 4.45 -1.93
CA THR A 50 -4.53 5.88 -1.85
C THR A 50 -5.84 6.13 -2.54
N ALA A 51 -6.91 6.01 -1.76
CA ALA A 51 -8.25 5.70 -2.20
C ALA A 51 -8.33 4.25 -2.65
N LEU A 52 -8.66 3.44 -1.65
CA LEU A 52 -9.57 2.31 -1.80
C LEU A 52 -10.45 2.56 -3.03
N ASP A 53 -10.34 1.69 -4.02
CA ASP A 53 -11.36 1.64 -5.05
C ASP A 53 -12.72 1.47 -4.34
N LEU A 54 -13.74 2.00 -4.98
CA LEU A 54 -14.99 2.48 -4.41
C LEU A 54 -15.80 1.62 -3.40
N PRO A 55 -15.63 0.30 -3.18
CA PRO A 55 -16.42 -0.40 -2.16
C PRO A 55 -15.97 -0.17 -0.70
N GLU A 56 -14.70 0.11 -0.43
CA GLU A 56 -14.18 0.05 0.95
C GLU A 56 -14.24 1.38 1.71
N LEU A 57 -14.59 2.47 1.03
CA LEU A 57 -14.97 3.73 1.69
C LEU A 57 -16.33 3.63 2.43
N TRP A 58 -17.06 2.52 2.26
CA TRP A 58 -18.43 2.34 2.75
C TRP A 58 -18.55 1.64 4.11
N HIS A 59 -17.47 1.24 4.80
CA HIS A 59 -17.61 0.39 6.00
C HIS A 59 -16.64 0.64 7.18
N ASP A 60 -16.05 1.83 7.33
CA ASP A 60 -15.16 2.13 8.48
C ASP A 60 -14.08 1.06 8.72
N LEU A 61 -13.61 0.42 7.64
CA LEU A 61 -12.67 -0.70 7.74
C LEU A 61 -11.37 -0.22 8.40
N PRO A 62 -10.99 -0.75 9.58
CA PRO A 62 -9.82 -0.26 10.28
C PRO A 62 -8.55 -0.60 9.49
N PRO A 63 -7.54 0.30 9.47
CA PRO A 63 -6.30 0.10 8.71
C PRO A 63 -5.61 -1.25 8.99
N ARG A 64 -5.66 -1.73 10.24
CA ARG A 64 -5.12 -3.03 10.63
C ARG A 64 -5.80 -4.21 9.92
N GLN A 65 -7.12 -4.15 9.78
CA GLN A 65 -7.87 -5.22 9.11
C GLN A 65 -7.57 -5.22 7.61
N ARG A 66 -7.43 -4.05 7.00
CA ARG A 66 -7.00 -3.95 5.59
C ARG A 66 -5.58 -4.48 5.40
N ALA A 67 -4.66 -4.16 6.30
CA ALA A 67 -3.30 -4.69 6.25
C ALA A 67 -3.26 -6.22 6.32
N LEU A 68 -4.10 -6.85 7.16
CA LEU A 68 -4.22 -8.31 7.23
C LEU A 68 -4.77 -8.92 5.92
N GLN A 69 -5.75 -8.27 5.29
CA GLN A 69 -6.26 -8.71 3.99
C GLN A 69 -5.16 -8.67 2.93
N LEU A 70 -4.42 -7.56 2.85
CA LEU A 70 -3.30 -7.40 1.91
C LEU A 70 -2.19 -8.41 2.18
N PHE A 71 -1.89 -8.70 3.43
CA PHE A 71 -0.90 -9.70 3.83
C PHE A 71 -1.24 -11.09 3.25
N GLY A 72 -2.51 -11.49 3.35
CA GLY A 72 -3.01 -12.73 2.75
C GLY A 72 -3.04 -12.69 1.22
N LEU A 73 -3.62 -11.62 0.64
CA LEU A 73 -3.78 -11.46 -0.81
C LEU A 73 -2.45 -11.43 -1.57
N LEU A 74 -1.44 -10.81 -0.99
CA LEU A 74 -0.13 -10.74 -1.60
C LEU A 74 0.71 -11.99 -1.32
N GLY A 75 0.29 -12.89 -0.43
CA GLY A 75 1.08 -14.07 -0.05
C GLY A 75 2.37 -13.67 0.67
N VAL A 76 2.30 -12.72 1.61
CA VAL A 76 3.48 -12.29 2.38
C VAL A 76 3.93 -13.38 3.37
N TRP A 77 3.01 -14.28 3.73
CA TRP A 77 3.30 -15.43 4.59
C TRP A 77 4.00 -16.57 3.85
N ASP A 78 3.96 -16.60 2.53
CA ASP A 78 4.52 -17.67 1.71
C ASP A 78 5.95 -17.29 1.30
N THR A 79 6.86 -17.36 2.27
CA THR A 79 8.29 -17.13 2.09
C THR A 79 8.97 -18.47 1.80
N GLU A 80 10.10 -18.48 1.07
CA GLU A 80 10.80 -19.74 0.69
C GLU A 80 11.17 -20.66 1.86
N HIS A 81 11.22 -20.13 3.09
CA HIS A 81 11.58 -20.86 4.31
C HIS A 81 10.37 -21.32 5.17
N ASN A 82 9.12 -21.19 4.70
CA ASN A 82 7.91 -21.56 5.44
C ASN A 82 7.35 -22.94 5.06
#